data_AF-A0A1Y2E0G2-F1
#
_entry.id   AF-A0A1Y2E0G2-F1
#
_cell.length_a   1.000
_cell.length_b   1.000
_cell.length_c   1.000
_cell.angle_alpha   90.00
_cell.angle_beta   90.00
_cell.angle_gamma   90.00
#
_symmetry.space_group_name_H-M   'P 1'
#
loop_
_entity.id
_entity.type
_entity.pdbx_description
1 polymer ?
#
loop_
_entity_poly.entity_id
_entity_poly.type
_entity_poly.pdbx_seq_one_letter_code
_entity_poly.pdbx_strand_id
1 'polypeptide(L)'
;MSKTYTTKDVAEHKTDAAGIWIIIDNGVYDVTKFIDEHPGGPKILKRMAGKDSTKQFWKYHGQKVMDKYGEKLKIGSVAESAKL
;
A
#
# COMPACT_ATOMS: atom_id res chain seq x y z
N MET A 1 0.26 -13.95 13.06
CA MET A 1 0.28 -12.71 13.85
C MET A 1 0.46 -11.55 12.87
N SER A 2 -0.60 -10.82 12.56
CA SER A 2 -0.52 -9.68 11.63
C SER A 2 0.06 -8.48 12.37
N LYS A 3 1.11 -7.86 11.82
CA LYS A 3 1.76 -6.69 12.43
C LYS A 3 0.87 -5.46 12.25
N THR A 4 0.73 -4.68 13.31
CA THR A 4 -0.09 -3.45 13.30
C THR A 4 0.82 -2.24 13.15
N TYR A 5 0.44 -1.33 12.26
CA TYR A 5 1.15 -0.08 11.99
C TYR A 5 0.22 1.12 12.22
N THR A 6 0.78 2.30 12.42
CA THR A 6 0.03 3.55 12.36
C THR A 6 0.14 4.18 10.97
N THR A 7 -0.76 5.11 10.66
CA THR A 7 -0.65 5.91 9.42
C THR A 7 0.63 6.75 9.40
N LYS A 8 1.17 7.11 10.56
CA LYS A 8 2.45 7.81 10.67
C LYS A 8 3.62 6.92 10.29
N ASP A 9 3.65 5.67 10.79
CA ASP A 9 4.67 4.69 10.38
C ASP A 9 4.67 4.56 8.87
N VAL A 10 3.51 4.29 8.26
CA VAL A 10 3.39 4.16 6.80
C VAL A 10 3.83 5.44 6.08
N ALA A 11 3.54 6.61 6.63
CA ALA A 11 3.95 7.87 6.06
C ALA A 11 5.48 8.07 6.05
N GLU A 12 6.29 7.32 6.79
CA GLU A 12 7.75 7.42 6.69
C GLU A 12 8.31 6.64 5.48
N HIS A 13 7.54 5.68 4.97
CA HIS A 13 7.90 4.78 3.87
C HIS A 13 7.54 5.37 2.50
N LYS A 14 8.30 6.40 2.08
CA LYS A 14 8.08 7.13 0.81
C LYS A 14 9.16 6.93 -0.26
N THR A 15 10.25 6.22 0.04
CA THR A 15 11.45 6.14 -0.83
C THR A 15 11.98 4.72 -0.91
N ASP A 16 12.75 4.38 -1.94
CA ASP A 16 13.37 3.05 -2.06
C ASP A 16 14.21 2.65 -0.83
N ALA A 17 14.93 3.61 -0.23
CA ALA A 17 15.77 3.35 0.94
C ALA A 17 14.96 3.06 2.22
N ALA A 18 13.83 3.73 2.40
CA ALA A 18 12.92 3.48 3.52
C ALA A 18 11.97 2.32 3.23
N GLY A 19 11.74 1.97 1.96
CA GLY A 19 10.60 1.20 1.50
C GLY A 19 9.45 2.13 1.06
N ILE A 20 8.68 1.67 0.09
CA ILE A 20 7.51 2.37 -0.46
C ILE A 20 6.28 1.60 -0.08
N TRP A 21 5.56 2.12 0.91
CA TRP A 21 4.38 1.47 1.47
C TRP A 21 3.10 2.23 1.10
N ILE A 22 2.01 1.50 1.00
CA ILE A 22 0.68 2.07 0.77
C ILE A 22 -0.35 1.38 1.67
N ILE A 23 -1.45 2.09 1.94
CA ILE A 23 -2.62 1.53 2.62
C ILE A 23 -3.72 1.28 1.59
N ILE A 24 -4.32 0.09 1.63
CA ILE A 24 -5.56 -0.24 0.90
C ILE A 24 -6.53 -0.85 1.90
N ASP A 25 -7.68 -0.21 2.04
CA ASP A 25 -8.64 -0.39 3.13
C ASP A 25 -7.94 -0.21 4.49
N ASN A 26 -7.63 -1.31 5.16
CA ASN A 26 -6.85 -1.31 6.41
C ASN A 26 -5.54 -2.11 6.28
N GLY A 27 -5.23 -2.66 5.11
CA GLY A 27 -4.00 -3.41 4.87
C GLY A 27 -2.83 -2.48 4.58
N VAL A 28 -1.66 -2.79 5.13
CA VAL A 28 -0.39 -2.14 4.78
C VAL A 28 0.37 -3.05 3.82
N TYR A 29 0.76 -2.48 2.68
CA TYR A 29 1.42 -3.21 1.60
C TYR A 29 2.77 -2.56 1.29
N ASP A 30 3.82 -3.38 1.28
CA ASP A 30 5.12 -2.99 0.78
C ASP A 30 5.17 -3.25 -0.73
N VAL A 31 5.19 -2.18 -1.51
CA VAL A 31 5.22 -2.26 -2.97
C VAL A 31 6.62 -1.95 -3.52
N THR A 32 7.65 -1.81 -2.70
CA THR A 32 9.00 -1.38 -3.11
C THR A 32 9.53 -2.22 -4.27
N LYS A 33 9.45 -3.55 -4.15
CA LYS A 33 9.91 -4.48 -5.20
C LYS A 33 8.93 -4.62 -6.36
N PHE A 34 7.67 -4.23 -6.16
CA PHE A 34 6.61 -4.34 -7.15
C PHE A 34 6.50 -3.09 -8.04
N ILE A 35 7.24 -2.02 -7.74
CA ILE A 35 7.15 -0.74 -8.46
C ILE A 35 7.37 -0.88 -9.96
N ASP A 36 8.39 -1.63 -10.36
CA ASP A 36 8.72 -1.83 -11.78
C ASP A 36 7.85 -2.89 -12.45
N GLU A 37 7.21 -3.77 -11.67
CA GLU A 37 6.27 -4.78 -12.15
C GLU A 37 4.83 -4.27 -12.26
N HIS A 38 4.54 -3.08 -11.71
CA HIS A 38 3.20 -2.54 -11.69
C HIS A 38 2.72 -2.14 -13.10
N PRO A 39 1.64 -2.74 -13.64
CA PRO A 39 1.18 -2.47 -15.00
C PRO A 39 0.76 -1.02 -15.27
N GLY A 40 0.29 -0.31 -14.24
CA GLY A 40 -0.02 1.13 -14.30
C GLY A 40 1.22 2.04 -14.27
N GLY A 41 2.42 1.45 -14.22
CA GLY A 41 3.71 2.11 -14.17
C GLY A 41 4.17 2.49 -12.76
N PRO A 42 5.48 2.74 -12.59
CA PRO A 42 6.09 3.03 -11.29
C PRO A 42 5.70 4.41 -10.72
N LYS A 43 5.40 5.38 -11.60
CA LYS A 43 5.14 6.78 -11.23
C LYS A 43 3.95 6.94 -10.28
N ILE A 44 2.89 6.16 -10.48
CA ILE A 44 1.69 6.27 -9.64
C ILE A 44 1.92 5.71 -8.24
N LEU A 45 2.63 4.59 -8.11
CA LEU A 45 2.99 4.03 -6.80
C LEU A 45 3.93 4.97 -6.04
N LYS A 46 4.95 5.54 -6.70
CA LYS A 46 5.81 6.56 -6.09
C LYS A 46 5.04 7.81 -5.62
N ARG A 47 4.00 8.23 -6.35
CA ARG A 47 3.14 9.36 -5.94
C ARG A 47 2.28 9.05 -4.71
N MET A 48 1.89 7.79 -4.56
CA MET A 48 1.06 7.28 -3.48
C MET A 48 1.86 6.73 -2.30
N ALA A 49 3.19 6.75 -2.40
CA ALA A 49 4.09 6.29 -1.35
C ALA A 49 3.80 6.98 0.00
N GLY A 50 3.64 6.17 1.03
CA GLY A 50 3.30 6.55 2.39
C GLY A 50 1.89 7.11 2.56
N LYS A 51 0.92 6.70 1.73
CA LYS A 51 -0.47 7.20 1.77
C LYS A 51 -1.51 6.09 1.70
N ASP A 52 -2.71 6.45 2.14
CA ASP A 52 -3.92 5.71 1.81
C ASP A 52 -4.28 5.86 0.33
N SER A 53 -4.26 4.73 -0.36
CA SER A 53 -4.53 4.59 -1.78
C SER A 53 -5.82 3.85 -2.07
N THR A 54 -6.64 3.57 -1.06
CA THR A 54 -7.87 2.76 -1.15
C THR A 54 -8.78 3.23 -2.27
N LYS A 55 -9.10 4.53 -2.29
CA LYS A 55 -9.97 5.12 -3.31
C LYS A 55 -9.37 5.01 -4.72
N GLN A 56 -8.06 5.18 -4.86
CA GLN A 56 -7.40 5.11 -6.16
C GLN A 56 -7.32 3.66 -6.63
N PHE A 57 -7.00 2.73 -5.73
CA PHE A 57 -6.93 1.31 -6.03
C PHE A 57 -8.28 0.80 -6.56
N TRP A 58 -9.36 0.98 -5.79
CA TRP A 58 -10.70 0.49 -6.16
C TRP A 58 -11.31 1.18 -7.40
N LYS A 59 -10.82 2.37 -7.77
CA LYS A 59 -11.24 3.04 -9.01
C LYS A 59 -10.68 2.34 -10.27
N TYR A 60 -9.49 1.75 -10.19
CA TYR A 60 -8.78 1.18 -11.34
C TYR A 60 -8.63 -0.34 -11.28
N HIS A 61 -8.80 -0.93 -10.10
CA HIS A 61 -8.59 -2.34 -9.82
C HIS A 61 -9.80 -2.93 -9.08
N GLY A 62 -10.03 -4.23 -9.30
CA GLY A 62 -11.05 -4.99 -8.58
C GLY A 62 -10.43 -6.07 -7.68
N GLN A 63 -11.29 -6.79 -6.97
CA GLN A 63 -10.92 -7.79 -5.96
C GLN A 63 -9.89 -8.82 -6.47
N LYS A 64 -10.02 -9.27 -7.73
CA LYS A 64 -9.10 -10.22 -8.36
C LYS A 64 -7.62 -9.79 -8.31
N VAL A 65 -7.35 -8.49 -8.34
CA VAL A 65 -5.98 -7.96 -8.23
C VAL A 65 -5.47 -8.11 -6.80
N MET A 66 -6.34 -7.87 -5.81
CA MET A 66 -6.02 -8.09 -4.40
C MET A 66 -5.77 -9.57 -4.10
N ASP A 67 -6.58 -10.48 -4.65
CA ASP A 67 -6.36 -11.92 -4.47
C ASP A 67 -5.05 -12.40 -5.10
N LYS A 68 -4.63 -11.77 -6.22
CA LYS A 68 -3.42 -12.17 -6.94
C LYS A 68 -2.13 -11.61 -6.34
N TYR A 69 -2.14 -10.34 -5.92
CA TYR A 69 -0.94 -9.60 -5.50
C TYR A 69 -0.98 -9.21 -4.03
N GLY A 70 -2.16 -8.95 -3.47
CA GLY A 70 -2.34 -8.40 -2.13
C GLY A 70 -1.67 -9.24 -1.05
N GLU A 71 -1.90 -10.55 -1.02
CA GLU A 71 -1.32 -11.43 0.01
C GLU A 71 0.20 -11.43 0.03
N LYS A 72 0.84 -11.30 -1.14
CA LYS A 72 2.31 -11.29 -1.27
C LYS A 72 2.94 -9.98 -0.84
N LEU A 73 2.21 -8.88 -1.02
CA LEU A 73 2.69 -7.53 -0.75
C LEU A 73 2.30 -7.06 0.66
N LYS A 74 1.32 -7.71 1.30
CA LYS A 74 0.81 -7.32 2.61
C LYS A 74 1.83 -7.62 3.71
N ILE A 75 2.21 -6.58 4.44
CA ILE A 75 3.12 -6.67 5.58
C ILE A 75 2.40 -6.51 6.92
N GLY A 76 1.15 -6.03 6.90
CA GLY A 76 0.37 -5.84 8.11
C GLY A 76 -0.94 -5.10 7.86
N SER A 77 -1.42 -4.44 8.90
CA SER A 77 -2.63 -3.61 8.86
C SER A 77 -2.50 -2.39 9.74
N VAL A 78 -3.25 -1.33 9.43
CA VAL A 78 -3.42 -0.20 10.33
C VAL A 78 -4.54 -0.49 11.34
N ALA A 79 -4.36 -0.06 12.58
CA ALA A 79 -5.46 -0.09 13.56
C ALA A 79 -6.46 1.01 13.18
N GLU A 80 -7.68 0.61 12.81
CA GLU A 80 -8.74 1.52 12.38
C GLU A 80 -9.16 2.43 13.56
N SER A 81 -8.62 3.65 13.60
CA SER A 81 -9.22 4.78 14.29
C SER A 81 -8.63 6.10 13.78
N ALA A 82 -8.85 6.40 12.50
CA ALA A 82 -8.81 7.76 12.01
C ALA A 82 -9.78 7.89 10.84
N LYS A 83 -11.08 7.89 11.17
CA LYS A 83 -12.03 8.71 10.42
C LYS A 83 -11.42 10.11 10.37
N LEU A 84 -10.93 10.50 9.20
CA LEU A 84 -10.75 11.91 8.83
C LEU A 84 -12.14 12.54 8.63
#